data_AF-A0A2D5P3Z5-F1
#
_entry.id   AF-A0A2D5P3Z5-F1
#
_cell.length_a   1.000
_cell.length_b   1.000
_cell.length_c   1.000
_cell.angle_alpha   90.00
_cell.angle_beta   90.00
_cell.angle_gamma   90.00
#
_symmetry.space_group_name_H-M   'P 1'
#
loop_
_entity.id
_entity.type
_entity.pdbx_description
1 polymer ?
#
loop_
_entity_poly.entity_id
_entity_poly.type
_entity_poly.pdbx_seq_one_letter_code
_entity_poly.pdbx_strand_id
1 'polypeptide(L)'
;MFRQVKSALFWYYLIKFRKRIILIVLLLIIALFANSIYADVVQYLTLKKKLEFLEIVLLAKWIIIIFNIVFSIYLLLTMFKKEEEKVPQKKKEKIKEKEKEKKDFFSSSEKFTEREKQFLHKKKLKTKADILVDK
;
A
#
# COMPACT_ATOMS: atom_id res chain seq x y z
N MET A 1 0.60 -20.12 23.48
CA MET A 1 -0.07 -19.81 22.20
C MET A 1 -0.28 -18.31 21.91
N PHE A 2 -0.78 -17.49 22.85
CA PHE A 2 -1.08 -16.06 22.59
C PHE A 2 0.10 -15.18 22.13
N ARG A 3 1.35 -15.48 22.53
CA ARG A 3 2.55 -14.73 22.09
C ARG A 3 2.83 -14.88 20.58
N GLN A 4 2.56 -16.06 20.01
CA GLN A 4 2.81 -16.33 18.59
C GLN A 4 1.78 -15.65 17.70
N VAL A 5 0.50 -15.68 18.09
CA VAL A 5 -0.58 -15.01 17.34
C VAL A 5 -0.38 -13.50 17.30
N LYS A 6 0.04 -12.89 18.42
CA LYS A 6 0.36 -11.46 18.49
C LYS A 6 1.57 -11.08 17.63
N SER A 7 2.58 -11.95 17.56
CA SER A 7 3.75 -11.74 16.71
C SER A 7 3.39 -11.78 15.22
N ALA A 8 2.55 -12.73 14.80
CA ALA A 8 2.10 -12.82 13.41
C ALA A 8 1.30 -11.57 12.98
N LEU A 9 0.41 -11.08 13.86
CA LEU A 9 -0.32 -9.84 13.62
C LEU A 9 0.61 -8.63 13.50
N PHE A 10 1.65 -8.56 14.34
CA PHE A 10 2.66 -7.50 14.27
C PHE A 10 3.38 -7.51 12.91
N TRP A 11 3.88 -8.66 12.47
CA TRP A 11 4.53 -8.81 11.16
C TRP A 11 3.59 -8.47 9.99
N TYR A 12 2.33 -8.87 10.08
CA TYR A 12 1.30 -8.55 9.07
C TYR A 12 1.15 -7.03 8.91
N TYR A 13 1.00 -6.28 10.00
CA TYR A 13 0.87 -4.83 9.96
C TYR A 13 2.18 -4.14 9.52
N LEU A 14 3.33 -4.70 9.90
CA LEU A 14 4.65 -4.23 9.48
C LEU A 14 4.80 -4.24 7.96
N ILE A 15 4.38 -5.33 7.32
CA ILE A 15 4.43 -5.49 5.87
C ILE A 15 3.36 -4.64 5.19
N LYS A 16 2.13 -4.64 5.72
CA LYS A 16 0.99 -3.90 5.17
C LYS A 16 1.25 -2.39 5.11
N PHE A 17 1.90 -1.85 6.14
CA PHE A 17 2.19 -0.41 6.26
C PHE A 17 3.67 -0.04 6.10
N ARG A 18 4.47 -0.92 5.46
CA ARG A 18 5.92 -0.81 5.33
C ARG A 18 6.44 0.58 4.96
N LYS A 19 5.81 1.27 4.00
CA LYS A 19 6.25 2.61 3.56
C LYS A 19 6.18 3.65 4.67
N ARG A 20 5.13 3.59 5.49
CA ARG A 20 4.90 4.53 6.59
C ARG A 20 5.79 4.21 7.79
N ILE A 21 5.98 2.91 8.05
CA ILE A 21 6.90 2.46 9.11
C ILE A 21 8.33 2.84 8.78
N ILE A 22 8.77 2.72 7.52
CA ILE A 22 10.08 3.21 7.09
C ILE A 22 10.22 4.72 7.35
N LEU A 23 9.17 5.51 7.09
CA LEU A 23 9.20 6.94 7.42
C LEU A 23 9.31 7.18 8.93
N ILE A 24 8.56 6.46 9.76
CA ILE A 24 8.66 6.56 11.23
C ILE A 24 10.07 6.22 11.72
N VAL A 25 10.66 5.14 11.19
CA VAL A 25 12.04 4.74 11.51
C VAL A 25 13.04 5.81 11.06
N LEU A 26 12.86 6.38 9.87
CA LEU A 26 13.68 7.49 9.39
C LEU A 26 13.59 8.71 10.32
N LEU A 27 12.38 9.06 10.77
CA LEU A 27 12.20 10.14 11.74
C LEU A 27 12.89 9.86 13.07
N LEU A 28 12.82 8.62 13.57
CA LEU A 28 13.55 8.24 14.78
C LEU A 28 15.06 8.38 14.61
N ILE A 29 15.61 7.98 13.47
CA ILE A 29 17.03 8.15 13.16
C ILE A 29 17.42 9.64 13.19
N ILE A 30 16.62 10.49 12.55
CA ILE A 30 16.84 11.95 12.57
C ILE A 30 16.81 12.50 14.00
N ALA A 31 15.88 12.03 14.85
CA ALA A 31 15.80 12.44 16.25
C ALA A 31 17.04 12.04 17.04
N LEU A 32 17.60 10.84 16.80
CA LEU A 32 18.84 10.40 17.42
C LEU A 32 20.02 11.27 17.01
N PHE A 33 20.16 11.56 15.71
CA PHE A 33 21.22 12.44 15.21
C PHE A 33 21.10 13.87 15.71
N ALA A 34 19.88 14.41 15.85
CA ALA A 34 19.66 15.75 16.37
C ALA A 34 20.27 15.94 17.78
N ASN A 35 20.25 14.90 18.62
CA ASN A 35 20.85 14.97 19.95
C ASN A 35 22.38 14.99 19.90
N SER A 36 22.99 14.20 19.00
CA SER A 36 24.45 14.22 18.77
C SER A 36 24.90 15.59 18.24
N ILE A 37 24.21 16.10 17.22
CA ILE A 37 24.51 17.39 16.59
C ILE A 37 24.37 18.53 17.60
N TYR A 38 23.36 18.48 18.47
CA TYR A 38 23.19 19.49 19.51
C TYR A 38 24.42 19.59 20.43
N ALA A 39 24.98 18.45 20.86
CA ALA A 39 26.17 18.46 21.71
C ALA A 39 27.38 19.10 21.00
N ASP A 40 27.61 18.75 19.74
CA ASP A 40 28.71 19.31 18.93
C ASP A 40 28.53 20.81 18.70
N VAL A 41 27.31 21.25 18.37
CA VAL A 41 27.00 22.66 18.14
C VAL A 41 27.17 23.49 19.41
N VAL A 42 26.72 22.98 20.56
CA VAL A 42 26.91 23.65 21.86
C VAL A 42 28.39 23.78 22.17
N GLN A 43 29.17 22.70 22.06
CA GLN A 43 30.62 22.74 22.29
C GLN A 43 31.32 23.75 21.37
N TYR A 44 30.98 23.75 20.07
CA TYR A 44 31.53 24.69 19.10
C TYR A 44 31.22 26.15 19.43
N LEU A 45 29.97 26.44 19.81
CA LEU A 45 29.54 27.80 20.17
C LEU A 45 30.19 28.28 21.47
N THR A 46 30.36 27.39 22.45
CA THR A 46 31.07 27.69 23.70
C THR A 46 32.54 28.03 23.43
N LEU A 47 33.23 27.26 22.58
CA LEU A 47 34.62 27.53 22.17
C LEU A 47 34.77 28.90 21.48
N LYS A 48 33.78 29.30 20.67
CA LYS A 48 33.75 30.59 19.98
C LYS A 48 33.25 31.76 20.85
N LYS A 49 32.88 31.51 22.12
CA LYS A 49 32.29 32.48 23.06
C LYS A 49 31.06 33.22 22.50
N LYS A 50 30.29 32.59 21.61
CA LYS A 50 29.07 33.17 21.01
C LYS A 50 27.81 32.61 21.66
N LEU A 51 27.53 33.06 22.88
CA LEU A 51 26.44 32.53 23.72
C LEU A 51 25.04 32.94 23.24
N GLU A 52 24.91 34.04 22.51
CA GLU A 52 23.63 34.53 21.97
C GLU A 52 22.93 33.49 21.07
N PHE A 53 23.72 32.69 20.33
CA PHE A 53 23.15 31.63 19.48
C PHE A 53 22.69 30.40 20.27
N LEU A 54 23.09 30.26 21.53
CA LEU A 54 22.75 29.10 22.35
C LEU A 54 21.25 29.01 22.62
N GLU A 55 20.60 30.16 22.84
CA GLU A 55 19.15 30.26 23.03
C GLU A 55 18.39 29.81 21.79
N ILE A 56 18.82 30.28 20.61
CA ILE A 56 18.24 29.90 19.33
C ILE A 56 18.42 28.40 19.08
N VAL A 57 19.59 27.85 19.38
CA VAL A 57 19.87 26.42 19.24
C VAL A 57 18.99 25.58 20.18
N LEU A 58 18.75 26.06 21.40
CA LEU A 58 17.86 25.40 22.35
C LEU A 58 16.42 25.37 21.83
N LEU A 59 15.90 26.50 21.33
CA LEU A 59 14.57 26.56 20.73
C LEU A 59 14.48 25.65 19.50
N ALA A 60 15.48 25.65 18.63
CA ALA A 60 15.53 24.79 17.46
C ALA A 60 15.48 23.30 17.83
N LYS A 61 16.17 22.89 18.91
CA LYS A 61 16.11 21.51 19.42
C LYS A 61 14.67 21.10 19.75
N TRP A 62 13.94 21.95 20.48
CA TRP A 62 12.55 21.66 20.87
C TRP A 62 11.61 21.64 19.67
N ILE A 63 11.78 22.54 18.71
CA ILE A 63 11.02 22.56 17.46
C ILE A 63 11.20 21.23 16.71
N ILE A 64 12.43 20.72 16.60
CA ILE A 64 12.72 19.44 15.95
C ILE A 64 12.03 18.28 16.69
N ILE A 65 12.09 18.25 18.02
CA ILE A 65 11.44 17.21 18.83
C ILE A 65 9.92 17.22 18.62
N ILE A 66 9.29 18.39 18.74
CA ILE A 66 7.84 18.55 18.55
C ILE A 66 7.44 18.16 17.13
N PHE A 67 8.19 18.62 16.12
CA PHE A 67 7.94 18.26 14.72
C PHE A 67 7.98 16.75 14.51
N ASN A 68 8.95 16.05 15.12
CA ASN A 68 9.08 14.60 15.02
C ASN A 68 7.85 13.88 15.63
N ILE A 69 7.41 14.31 16.81
CA ILE A 69 6.24 13.75 17.50
C ILE A 69 4.96 14.00 16.69
N VAL A 70 4.72 15.24 16.28
CA VAL A 70 3.53 15.62 15.50
C VAL A 70 3.48 14.85 14.19
N PHE A 71 4.60 14.74 13.49
CA PHE A 71 4.67 14.03 12.22
C PHE A 71 4.50 12.52 12.40
N SER A 72 5.03 11.93 13.47
CA SER A 72 4.82 10.53 13.83
C SER A 72 3.34 10.24 14.10
N ILE A 73 2.67 11.09 14.89
CA ILE A 73 1.22 10.98 15.16
C ILE A 73 0.42 11.15 13.85
N TYR A 74 0.79 12.11 13.01
CA TYR A 74 0.15 12.31 11.71
C TYR A 74 0.24 11.07 10.81
N LEU A 75 1.42 10.43 10.73
CA LEU A 75 1.59 9.19 9.97
C LEU A 75 0.72 8.06 10.53
N LEU A 76 0.61 7.95 11.86
CA LEU A 76 -0.25 6.97 12.52
C LEU A 76 -1.74 7.22 12.23
N LEU A 77 -2.22 8.46 12.38
CA LEU A 77 -3.61 8.83 12.11
C LEU A 77 -4.00 8.57 10.66
N THR A 78 -3.11 8.92 9.73
CA THR A 78 -3.37 8.70 8.30
C THR A 78 -3.33 7.22 7.91
N MET A 79 -2.82 6.28 8.74
CA MET A 79 -2.73 4.84 8.40
C MET A 79 -4.10 4.19 8.20
N PHE A 80 -5.13 4.67 8.89
CA PHE A 80 -6.48 4.14 8.81
C PHE A 80 -7.36 4.85 7.79
N LYS A 81 -6.85 5.92 7.17
CA LYS A 81 -7.54 6.57 6.07
C LYS A 81 -7.55 5.59 4.91
N LYS A 82 -8.73 5.03 4.61
CA LYS A 82 -8.94 4.18 3.44
C LYS A 82 -8.39 4.93 2.25
N GLU A 83 -7.37 4.36 1.61
CA GLU A 83 -6.96 4.78 0.29
C GLU A 83 -8.18 4.58 -0.59
N GLU A 84 -8.98 5.64 -0.78
CA GLU A 84 -9.78 5.75 -2.00
C GLU A 84 -8.78 5.56 -3.11
N GLU A 85 -8.89 4.42 -3.78
CA GLU A 85 -7.93 3.92 -4.74
C GLU A 85 -7.71 4.97 -5.82
N LYS A 86 -6.70 5.83 -5.65
CA LYS A 86 -5.98 6.41 -6.78
C LYS A 86 -5.19 5.26 -7.36
N VAL A 87 -5.89 4.42 -8.12
CA VAL A 87 -5.30 3.35 -8.90
C VAL A 87 -4.18 3.98 -9.73
N PRO A 88 -2.90 3.61 -9.52
CA PRO A 88 -1.86 4.02 -10.43
C PRO A 88 -2.23 3.43 -11.79
N GLN A 89 -2.55 4.30 -12.75
CA GLN A 89 -3.03 3.92 -14.09
C GLN A 89 -2.13 2.85 -14.76
N LYS A 90 -0.84 2.79 -14.39
CA LYS A 90 0.12 1.77 -14.84
C LYS A 90 -0.15 0.32 -14.41
N LYS A 91 -0.99 0.06 -13.39
CA LYS A 91 -1.36 -1.33 -13.00
C LYS A 91 -2.63 -1.83 -13.70
N LYS A 92 -3.49 -0.96 -14.22
CA LYS A 92 -4.71 -1.37 -14.94
C LYS A 92 -4.38 -1.98 -16.31
N GLU A 93 -3.29 -1.56 -16.96
CA GLU A 93 -2.86 -2.14 -18.24
C GLU A 93 -2.38 -3.59 -18.08
N LYS A 94 -1.52 -3.87 -17.09
CA LYS A 94 -1.01 -5.24 -16.84
C LYS A 94 -2.07 -6.24 -16.35
N ILE A 95 -3.15 -5.77 -15.72
CA ILE A 95 -4.26 -6.65 -15.30
C ILE A 95 -5.22 -6.90 -16.48
N LYS A 96 -5.47 -5.89 -17.32
CA LYS A 96 -6.29 -6.06 -18.53
C LYS A 96 -5.62 -6.96 -19.58
N GLU A 97 -4.30 -6.96 -19.70
CA GLU A 97 -3.57 -7.91 -20.56
C GLU A 97 -3.71 -9.35 -20.06
N LYS A 98 -3.55 -9.59 -18.75
CA LYS A 98 -3.69 -10.94 -18.16
C LYS A 98 -5.13 -11.47 -18.13
N GLU A 99 -6.13 -10.60 -18.05
CA GLU A 99 -7.54 -11.00 -18.18
C GLU A 99 -7.96 -11.25 -19.64
N LYS A 100 -7.33 -10.57 -20.61
CA LYS A 100 -7.52 -10.87 -22.04
C LYS A 100 -6.89 -12.21 -22.40
N GLU A 101 -5.64 -12.47 -21.98
CA GLU A 101 -5.00 -13.79 -22.20
C GLU A 101 -5.79 -14.96 -21.59
N LYS A 102 -6.43 -14.79 -20.41
CA LYS A 102 -7.27 -15.84 -19.82
C LYS A 102 -8.61 -16.04 -20.52
N LYS A 103 -9.19 -14.99 -21.11
CA LYS A 103 -10.42 -15.12 -21.92
C LYS A 103 -10.13 -15.74 -23.28
N ASP A 104 -8.95 -15.48 -23.85
CA ASP A 104 -8.52 -16.07 -25.12
C ASP A 104 -8.05 -17.54 -24.97
N PHE A 105 -7.56 -17.94 -23.79
CA PHE A 105 -7.24 -19.34 -23.50
C PHE A 105 -8.50 -20.22 -23.35
N PHE A 106 -9.64 -19.66 -22.91
CA PHE A 106 -10.89 -20.41 -22.80
C PHE A 106 -11.71 -20.42 -24.11
N SER A 107 -11.43 -19.51 -25.06
CA SER A 107 -12.14 -19.43 -26.34
C SER A 107 -11.51 -20.27 -27.46
N SER A 108 -10.26 -20.71 -27.29
CA SER A 108 -9.49 -21.43 -28.31
C SER A 108 -9.57 -22.96 -28.24
N SER A 109 -10.16 -23.53 -27.19
CA SER A 109 -10.29 -25.00 -27.04
C SER A 109 -11.58 -25.60 -27.60
N GLU A 110 -12.55 -24.79 -28.03
CA GLU A 110 -13.85 -25.29 -28.49
C GLU A 110 -13.95 -25.27 -30.01
N LYS A 111 -13.71 -26.44 -30.62
CA LYS A 111 -13.94 -26.74 -32.05
C LYS A 111 -15.43 -26.81 -32.42
N PHE A 112 -16.25 -25.90 -31.90
CA PHE A 112 -17.68 -25.88 -32.20
C PHE A 112 -17.99 -24.83 -33.26
N THR A 113 -18.71 -25.25 -34.30
CA THR A 113 -19.27 -24.39 -35.34
C THR A 113 -20.33 -23.48 -34.72
N GLU A 114 -20.61 -22.31 -35.31
CA GLU A 114 -21.60 -21.35 -34.79
C GLU A 114 -22.98 -21.99 -34.52
N ARG A 115 -23.38 -22.94 -35.38
CA ARG A 115 -24.60 -23.73 -35.21
C ARG A 115 -24.57 -24.60 -33.94
N GLU A 116 -23.44 -25.21 -33.62
CA GLU A 116 -23.27 -26.09 -32.47
C GLU A 116 -23.28 -25.29 -31.16
N LYS A 117 -22.67 -24.09 -31.18
CA LYS A 117 -22.74 -23.14 -30.05
C LYS A 117 -24.17 -22.70 -29.76
N GLN A 118 -24.97 -22.44 -30.80
CA GLN A 118 -26.39 -22.13 -30.63
C GLN A 118 -27.19 -23.31 -30.06
N PHE A 119 -26.77 -24.55 -30.34
CA PHE A 119 -27.41 -25.76 -29.83
C PHE A 119 -27.09 -26.01 -28.35
N LEU A 120 -25.81 -25.87 -27.97
CA LEU A 120 -25.33 -26.02 -26.59
C LEU A 120 -26.01 -25.06 -25.61
N HIS A 121 -26.24 -23.81 -26.03
CA HIS A 121 -26.84 -22.78 -25.19
C HIS A 121 -28.35 -22.62 -25.39
N LYS A 122 -29.01 -23.58 -26.04
CA LYS A 122 -30.43 -23.50 -26.33
C LYS A 122 -31.26 -23.69 -25.06
N LYS A 123 -32.05 -22.67 -24.68
CA LYS A 123 -32.91 -22.69 -23.48
C LYS A 123 -34.03 -23.76 -23.50
N LYS A 124 -34.43 -24.24 -24.68
CA LYS A 124 -35.47 -25.26 -24.86
C LYS A 124 -34.95 -26.36 -25.77
N LEU A 125 -34.87 -27.60 -25.28
CA LEU A 125 -34.28 -28.73 -26.01
C LEU A 125 -35.11 -29.11 -27.24
N LYS A 126 -36.43 -29.25 -27.12
CA LYS A 126 -37.32 -29.57 -28.26
C LYS A 126 -37.71 -28.33 -29.07
N THR A 127 -37.61 -28.40 -30.39
CA THR A 127 -38.17 -27.40 -31.32
C THR A 127 -39.62 -27.71 -31.69
N LYS A 128 -40.32 -26.75 -32.29
CA LYS A 128 -41.67 -26.96 -32.84
C LYS A 128 -41.69 -28.01 -33.97
N ALA A 129 -40.58 -28.14 -34.71
CA ALA A 129 -40.43 -29.17 -35.74
C ALA A 129 -40.29 -30.56 -35.11
N ASP A 130 -39.51 -30.71 -34.04
CA ASP A 130 -39.38 -32.00 -33.32
C ASP A 130 -40.72 -32.48 -32.76
N ILE A 131 -41.54 -31.55 -32.24
CA ILE A 131 -42.88 -31.84 -31.71
C ILE A 131 -43.85 -32.33 -32.81
N LEU A 132 -43.63 -31.95 -34.07
CA LEU A 132 -44.46 -32.39 -35.20
C LEU A 132 -44.03 -33.76 -35.74
N VAL A 133 -42.79 -34.18 -35.50
CA VAL A 133 -42.27 -35.50 -35.90
C VAL A 133 -42.60 -36.56 -34.83
N ASP A 134 -42.67 -36.17 -33.55
CA ASP A 134 -43.10 -37.04 -32.44
C ASP A 134 -44.62 -37.34 -32.46
N LYS A 135 -45.40 -36.73 -33.35
CA LYS A 135 -46.87 -36.78 -33.39
C LYS A 135 -47.38 -37.60 -34.58
#